data_AF-A0A2W6ZUW2-F1
#
_entry.id   AF-A0A2W6ZUW2-F1
#
_cell.length_a   1.000
_cell.length_b   1.000
_cell.length_c   1.000
_cell.angle_alpha   90.00
_cell.angle_beta   90.00
_cell.angle_gamma   90.00
#
_symmetry.space_group_name_H-M   'P 1'
#
loop_
_entity.id
_entity.type
_entity.pdbx_description
1 polymer ?
#
loop_
_entity_poly.entity_id
_entity_poly.type
_entity_poly.pdbx_seq_one_letter_code
_entity_poly.pdbx_strand_id
1 'polypeptide(L)'
;MNDFSFISDDALQAMIERDKEELDNSLKSGLWKATLLLAGSIIEAILVDYFLNFPPNEDVLSVFEEAAFKRYKGRKVEELDLVALIKLAVKDNLIAEENSQLSTVIKNYRNLIHPGRELRKKEKVNEHTATVAKSLVEIVISEIRQNYAANLGSGAGLIQGGGRK
;
A
#
# COMPACT_ATOMS: atom_id res chain seq x y z
N MET A 1 6.05 17.51 5.40
CA MET A 1 5.47 17.16 6.70
C MET A 1 4.77 15.82 6.50
N ASN A 2 5.25 14.77 7.16
CA ASN A 2 4.75 13.40 7.03
C ASN A 2 3.42 13.28 7.80
N ASP A 3 2.35 13.84 7.23
CA ASP A 3 1.05 13.85 7.90
C ASP A 3 0.31 12.52 7.68
N PHE A 4 0.35 11.63 8.67
CA PHE A 4 -0.41 10.38 8.66
C PHE A 4 -1.68 10.45 9.51
N SER A 5 -2.19 11.65 9.79
CA SER A 5 -3.43 11.85 10.57
C SER A 5 -4.70 11.24 9.96
N PHE A 6 -4.63 10.77 8.71
CA PHE A 6 -5.72 10.03 8.07
C PHE A 6 -5.75 8.55 8.45
N ILE A 7 -4.68 8.02 9.06
CA ILE A 7 -4.65 6.64 9.56
C ILE A 7 -5.56 6.53 10.78
N SER A 8 -6.38 5.49 10.82
CA SER A 8 -7.46 5.38 11.80
C SER A 8 -7.00 5.00 13.22
N ASP A 9 -5.91 4.24 13.31
CA ASP A 9 -5.36 3.72 14.56
C ASP A 9 -4.09 4.48 14.93
N ASP A 10 -4.09 5.13 16.09
CA ASP A 10 -2.98 5.96 16.58
C ASP A 10 -1.67 5.17 16.72
N ALA A 11 -1.74 3.89 17.10
CA ALA A 11 -0.55 3.06 17.26
C ALA A 11 0.03 2.68 15.89
N LEU A 12 -0.82 2.36 14.92
CA LEU A 12 -0.42 2.10 13.54
C LEU A 12 0.14 3.38 12.89
N GLN A 13 -0.47 4.53 13.13
CA GLN A 13 0.03 5.82 12.66
C GLN A 13 1.47 6.04 13.15
N ALA A 14 1.71 5.89 14.45
CA ALA A 14 3.04 6.07 15.04
C ALA A 14 4.07 5.08 14.46
N MET A 15 3.66 3.83 14.18
CA MET A 15 4.54 2.85 13.53
C MET A 15 4.89 3.25 12.10
N ILE A 16 3.91 3.68 11.31
CA ILE A 16 4.12 4.11 9.92
C ILE A 16 5.02 5.36 9.87
N GLU A 17 4.81 6.32 10.76
CA GLU A 17 5.64 7.53 10.87
C GLU A 17 7.10 7.19 11.17
N ARG A 18 7.33 6.31 12.16
CA ARG A 18 8.66 5.81 12.50
C ARG A 18 9.31 5.10 11.31
N ASP A 19 8.59 4.19 10.67
CA ASP A 19 9.12 3.40 9.56
C ASP A 19 9.42 4.29 8.33
N LYS A 20 8.64 5.36 8.13
CA LYS A 20 8.89 6.36 7.08
C LYS A 20 10.15 7.18 7.35
N GLU A 21 10.40 7.54 8.60
CA GLU A 21 11.68 8.18 8.98
C GLU A 21 12.85 7.23 8.72
N GLU A 22 12.71 5.95 9.09
CA GLU A 22 13.73 4.93 8.84
C GLU A 22 13.97 4.69 7.34
N LEU A 23 12.92 4.73 6.52
CA LEU A 23 13.01 4.67 5.05
C LEU A 23 13.88 5.81 4.52
N ASP A 24 13.63 7.03 4.98
CA ASP A 24 14.34 8.23 4.52
C ASP A 24 15.81 8.20 4.94
N ASN A 25 16.09 7.75 6.16
CA ASN A 25 17.45 7.60 6.69
C ASN A 25 18.21 6.46 5.99
N SER A 26 17.53 5.35 5.69
CA SER A 26 18.08 4.22 4.94
C SER A 26 18.51 4.65 3.54
N LEU A 27 17.67 5.40 2.82
CA LEU A 27 18.00 5.89 1.49
C LEU A 27 19.21 6.84 1.54
N LYS A 28 19.21 7.82 2.46
CA LYS A 28 20.32 8.76 2.63
C LYS A 28 21.65 8.07 2.97
N SER A 29 21.58 6.95 3.67
CA SER A 29 22.76 6.20 4.13
C SER A 29 23.22 5.12 3.15
N GLY A 30 22.60 5.01 1.97
CA GLY A 30 22.96 3.99 0.99
C GLY A 30 22.47 2.58 1.31
N LEU A 31 21.51 2.44 2.24
CA LEU A 31 20.96 1.16 2.67
C LEU A 31 19.80 0.74 1.74
N TRP A 32 20.14 0.44 0.50
CA TRP A 32 19.18 0.20 -0.58
C TRP A 32 18.22 -0.97 -0.29
N LYS A 33 18.72 -2.11 0.23
CA LYS A 33 17.86 -3.26 0.56
C LYS A 33 16.88 -2.94 1.69
N ALA A 34 17.33 -2.22 2.71
CA ALA A 34 16.47 -1.75 3.80
C ALA A 34 15.41 -0.80 3.27
N THR A 35 15.79 0.11 2.36
CA THR A 35 14.84 1.03 1.71
C THR A 35 13.74 0.28 0.96
N LEU A 36 14.11 -0.75 0.17
CA LEU A 36 13.11 -1.57 -0.54
C LEU A 36 12.19 -2.36 0.40
N LEU A 37 12.72 -2.86 1.52
CA LEU A 37 11.96 -3.59 2.53
C LEU A 37 10.94 -2.67 3.22
N LEU A 38 11.41 -1.55 3.75
CA LEU A 38 10.58 -0.56 4.46
C LEU A 38 9.50 0.01 3.54
N ALA A 39 9.83 0.28 2.27
CA ALA A 39 8.85 0.77 1.30
C ALA A 39 7.68 -0.20 1.14
N GLY A 40 7.96 -1.50 1.06
CA GLY A 40 6.91 -2.51 0.97
C GLY A 40 6.06 -2.60 2.24
N SER A 41 6.71 -2.56 3.41
CA SER A 41 6.04 -2.62 4.72
C SER A 41 5.08 -1.44 4.94
N ILE A 42 5.52 -0.22 4.63
CA ILE A 42 4.72 0.99 4.79
C ILE A 42 3.47 0.94 3.89
N ILE A 43 3.64 0.55 2.63
CA ILE A 43 2.52 0.44 1.69
C ILE A 43 1.53 -0.64 2.14
N GLU A 44 2.01 -1.78 2.61
CA GLU A 44 1.17 -2.85 3.15
C GLU A 44 0.34 -2.36 4.33
N ALA A 45 0.96 -1.69 5.30
CA ALA A 45 0.29 -1.16 6.49
C ALA A 45 -0.81 -0.14 6.14
N ILE A 46 -0.53 0.79 5.23
CA ILE A 46 -1.49 1.82 4.79
C ILE A 46 -2.69 1.19 4.08
N LEU A 47 -2.47 0.20 3.22
CA LEU A 47 -3.56 -0.45 2.48
C LEU A 47 -4.41 -1.34 3.40
N VAL A 48 -3.80 -2.01 4.37
CA VAL A 48 -4.55 -2.76 5.39
C VAL A 48 -5.45 -1.81 6.18
N ASP A 49 -4.90 -0.70 6.70
CA ASP A 49 -5.69 0.31 7.42
C ASP A 49 -6.87 0.82 6.57
N TYR A 50 -6.60 1.18 5.30
CA TYR A 50 -7.64 1.65 4.39
C TYR A 50 -8.78 0.64 4.24
N PHE A 51 -8.46 -0.62 3.92
CA PHE A 51 -9.49 -1.64 3.67
C PHE A 51 -10.18 -2.15 4.95
N LEU A 52 -9.61 -1.91 6.13
CA LEU A 52 -10.33 -2.13 7.39
C LEU A 52 -11.40 -1.06 7.64
N ASN A 53 -11.13 0.19 7.25
CA ASN A 53 -12.07 1.31 7.41
C ASN A 53 -13.09 1.40 6.27
N PHE A 54 -12.69 1.01 5.06
CA PHE A 54 -13.52 1.01 3.87
C PHE A 54 -13.45 -0.37 3.22
N PRO A 55 -14.20 -1.37 3.75
CA PRO A 55 -14.15 -2.73 3.25
C PRO A 55 -14.49 -2.84 1.76
N PRO A 56 -13.70 -3.59 0.97
CA PRO A 56 -13.94 -3.75 -0.45
C PRO A 56 -15.27 -4.46 -0.70
N ASN A 57 -16.01 -4.02 -1.71
CA ASN A 57 -17.25 -4.66 -2.13
C ASN A 57 -17.01 -5.97 -2.91
N GLU A 58 -18.09 -6.68 -3.25
CA GLU A 58 -18.00 -7.97 -3.95
C GLU A 58 -17.37 -7.86 -5.35
N ASP A 59 -17.60 -6.78 -6.10
CA ASP A 59 -16.95 -6.57 -7.40
C ASP A 59 -15.43 -6.40 -7.23
N VAL A 60 -15.00 -5.67 -6.21
CA VAL A 60 -13.56 -5.50 -5.94
C VAL A 60 -12.93 -6.84 -5.55
N LEU A 61 -13.60 -7.61 -4.69
CA LEU A 61 -13.14 -8.94 -4.25
C LEU A 61 -13.09 -9.97 -5.39
N SER A 62 -13.76 -9.73 -6.52
CA SER A 62 -13.73 -10.62 -7.69
C SER A 62 -12.32 -10.83 -8.27
N VAL A 63 -11.35 -9.95 -7.96
CA VAL A 63 -9.94 -10.16 -8.34
C VAL A 63 -9.38 -11.48 -7.80
N PHE A 64 -9.93 -11.99 -6.71
CA PHE A 64 -9.53 -13.27 -6.11
C PHE A 64 -10.16 -14.49 -6.80
N GLU A 65 -10.92 -14.29 -7.87
CA GLU A 65 -11.36 -15.38 -8.75
C GLU A 65 -10.33 -15.70 -9.83
N GLU A 66 -9.44 -14.73 -10.14
CA GLU A 66 -8.32 -14.94 -11.05
C GLU A 66 -7.40 -16.05 -10.54
N ALA A 67 -6.93 -16.93 -11.44
CA ALA A 67 -6.09 -18.09 -11.08
C ALA A 67 -4.83 -17.68 -10.28
N ALA A 68 -4.25 -16.53 -10.59
CA ALA A 68 -3.07 -16.01 -9.91
C ALA A 68 -3.32 -15.58 -8.45
N PHE A 69 -4.58 -15.29 -8.08
CA PHE A 69 -4.97 -14.75 -6.79
C PHE A 69 -6.00 -15.62 -6.04
N LYS A 70 -6.41 -16.75 -6.61
CA LYS A 70 -7.36 -17.67 -5.98
C LYS A 70 -6.98 -18.12 -4.55
N ARG A 71 -5.69 -18.12 -4.22
CA ARG A 71 -5.17 -18.44 -2.88
C ARG A 71 -5.61 -17.47 -1.77
N TYR A 72 -6.08 -16.28 -2.12
CA TYR A 72 -6.53 -15.26 -1.19
C TYR A 72 -8.05 -15.21 -1.01
N LYS A 73 -8.81 -15.99 -1.79
CA LYS A 73 -10.28 -16.00 -1.70
C LYS A 73 -10.72 -16.38 -0.28
N GLY A 74 -11.53 -15.53 0.33
CA GLY A 74 -12.07 -15.71 1.69
C GLY A 74 -11.12 -15.38 2.83
N ARG A 75 -9.91 -14.89 2.55
CA ARG A 75 -8.99 -14.38 3.58
C ARG A 75 -9.43 -13.02 4.09
N LYS A 76 -9.06 -12.71 5.33
CA LYS A 76 -9.22 -11.36 5.88
C LYS A 76 -8.17 -10.42 5.29
N VAL A 77 -8.43 -9.11 5.34
CA VAL A 77 -7.55 -8.07 4.77
C VAL A 77 -6.15 -8.14 5.38
N GLU A 78 -6.06 -8.38 6.67
CA GLU A 78 -4.82 -8.46 7.46
C GLU A 78 -3.99 -9.71 7.13
N GLU A 79 -4.59 -10.69 6.43
CA GLU A 79 -3.92 -11.93 5.99
C GLU A 79 -3.43 -11.84 4.54
N LEU A 80 -3.71 -10.73 3.87
CA LEU A 80 -3.27 -10.46 2.50
C LEU A 80 -1.82 -9.99 2.51
N ASP A 81 -1.05 -10.43 1.52
CA ASP A 81 0.26 -9.84 1.28
C ASP A 81 0.14 -8.60 0.39
N LEU A 82 1.18 -7.78 0.38
CA LEU A 82 1.32 -6.57 -0.43
C LEU A 82 0.89 -6.73 -1.90
N VAL A 83 1.09 -7.90 -2.51
CA VAL A 83 0.71 -8.11 -3.92
C VAL A 83 -0.80 -8.19 -4.06
N ALA A 84 -1.48 -8.88 -3.14
CA ALA A 84 -2.95 -8.93 -3.12
C ALA A 84 -3.55 -7.58 -2.76
N LEU A 85 -2.97 -6.87 -1.79
CA LEU A 85 -3.46 -5.55 -1.36
C LEU A 85 -3.37 -4.51 -2.48
N ILE A 86 -2.27 -4.47 -3.23
CA ILE A 86 -2.15 -3.57 -4.40
C ILE A 86 -3.16 -3.96 -5.48
N LYS A 87 -3.37 -5.26 -5.72
CA LYS A 87 -4.34 -5.72 -6.73
C LYS A 87 -5.76 -5.29 -6.35
N LEU A 88 -6.12 -5.36 -5.07
CA LEU A 88 -7.38 -4.79 -4.56
C LEU A 88 -7.43 -3.28 -4.77
N ALA A 89 -6.37 -2.56 -4.37
CA ALA A 89 -6.32 -1.10 -4.47
C ALA A 89 -6.47 -0.59 -5.91
N VAL A 90 -5.89 -1.27 -6.88
CA VAL A 90 -6.06 -0.94 -8.31
C VAL A 90 -7.50 -1.23 -8.76
N LYS A 91 -8.08 -2.37 -8.39
CA LYS A 91 -9.46 -2.72 -8.75
C LYS A 91 -10.49 -1.78 -8.11
N ASP A 92 -10.22 -1.31 -6.90
CA ASP A 92 -11.03 -0.35 -6.16
C ASP A 92 -10.77 1.11 -6.60
N ASN A 93 -9.92 1.32 -7.62
CA ASN A 93 -9.53 2.64 -8.15
C ASN A 93 -8.87 3.58 -7.11
N LEU A 94 -8.30 3.02 -6.04
CA LEU A 94 -7.55 3.77 -5.05
C LEU A 94 -6.20 4.22 -5.58
N ILE A 95 -5.60 3.37 -6.42
CA ILE A 95 -4.32 3.57 -7.09
C ILE A 95 -4.60 3.45 -8.58
N ALA A 96 -4.07 4.38 -9.37
CA ALA A 96 -4.31 4.40 -10.81
C ALA A 96 -3.86 3.09 -11.49
N GLU A 97 -4.55 2.67 -12.56
CA GLU A 97 -4.17 1.44 -13.28
C GLU A 97 -2.81 1.57 -14.00
N GLU A 98 -2.41 2.78 -14.41
CA GLU A 98 -1.05 3.07 -14.89
C GLU A 98 0.01 2.85 -13.80
N ASN A 99 -0.39 3.02 -12.54
CA ASN A 99 0.36 2.65 -11.34
C ASN A 99 0.26 1.13 -11.05
N SER A 100 -0.41 0.31 -11.87
CA SER A 100 -0.35 -1.16 -11.75
C SER A 100 1.07 -1.71 -11.93
N GLN A 101 1.95 -0.99 -12.63
CA GLN A 101 3.37 -1.32 -12.69
C GLN A 101 4.04 -1.20 -11.32
N LEU A 102 3.52 -0.37 -10.40
CA LEU A 102 3.96 -0.33 -8.99
C LEU A 102 3.86 -1.71 -8.35
N SER A 103 2.79 -2.46 -8.62
CA SER A 103 2.61 -3.82 -8.08
C SER A 103 3.75 -4.75 -8.50
N THR A 104 4.19 -4.63 -9.76
CA THR A 104 5.29 -5.41 -10.34
C THR A 104 6.62 -4.95 -9.78
N VAL A 105 6.81 -3.63 -9.68
CA VAL A 105 8.02 -2.98 -9.16
C VAL A 105 8.22 -3.32 -7.68
N ILE A 106 7.22 -3.13 -6.83
CA ILE A 106 7.24 -3.44 -5.39
C ILE A 106 7.42 -4.95 -5.16
N LYS A 107 6.69 -5.80 -5.90
CA LYS A 107 6.88 -7.26 -5.86
C LYS A 107 8.30 -7.62 -6.25
N ASN A 108 8.85 -7.05 -7.32
CA ASN A 108 10.21 -7.33 -7.75
C ASN A 108 11.22 -6.83 -6.70
N TYR A 109 11.03 -5.63 -6.15
CA TYR A 109 11.92 -5.01 -5.18
C TYR A 109 11.98 -5.74 -3.83
N ARG A 110 10.86 -6.14 -3.22
CA ARG A 110 10.89 -7.01 -2.02
C ARG A 110 11.60 -8.32 -2.31
N ASN A 111 11.38 -8.84 -3.52
CA ASN A 111 11.99 -10.09 -3.93
C ASN A 111 13.51 -9.99 -4.18
N LEU A 112 14.07 -8.78 -4.38
CA LEU A 112 15.52 -8.55 -4.49
C LEU A 112 16.25 -8.58 -3.15
N ILE A 113 15.53 -8.68 -2.03
CA ILE A 113 16.14 -8.95 -0.72
C ILE A 113 16.78 -10.35 -0.71
N HIS A 114 16.25 -11.29 -1.50
CA HIS A 114 16.76 -12.65 -1.59
C HIS A 114 17.99 -12.75 -2.52
N PRO A 115 19.19 -13.12 -2.01
CA PRO A 115 20.42 -13.18 -2.81
C PRO A 115 20.31 -14.08 -4.05
N GLY A 116 19.62 -15.21 -3.93
CA GLY A 116 19.41 -16.13 -5.06
C GLY A 116 18.57 -15.55 -6.19
N ARG A 117 17.71 -14.55 -5.93
CA ARG A 117 16.92 -13.86 -6.96
C ARG A 117 17.73 -12.78 -7.67
N GLU A 118 18.54 -12.04 -6.91
CA GLU A 118 19.49 -11.06 -7.42
C GLU A 118 20.46 -11.69 -8.43
N LEU A 119 21.01 -12.86 -8.10
CA LEU A 119 21.90 -13.62 -8.99
C LEU A 119 21.23 -14.08 -10.30
N ARG A 120 19.96 -14.49 -10.26
CA ARG A 120 19.25 -15.03 -11.44
C ARG A 120 18.67 -13.95 -12.35
N LYS A 121 18.15 -12.86 -11.78
CA LYS A 121 17.43 -11.83 -12.54
C LYS A 121 18.32 -10.74 -13.12
N LYS A 122 19.60 -10.65 -12.70
CA LYS A 122 20.53 -9.55 -13.04
C LYS A 122 20.02 -8.15 -12.67
N GLU A 123 18.91 -8.06 -11.94
CA GLU A 123 18.40 -6.82 -11.36
C GLU A 123 19.29 -6.48 -10.15
N LYS A 124 19.90 -5.29 -10.17
CA LYS A 124 20.78 -4.83 -9.09
C LYS A 124 19.99 -3.98 -8.12
N VAL A 125 20.13 -4.27 -6.83
CA VAL A 125 19.68 -3.34 -5.79
C VAL A 125 20.69 -2.20 -5.72
N ASN A 126 20.22 -1.00 -6.05
CA ASN A 126 21.04 0.22 -6.08
C ASN A 126 20.21 1.46 -5.70
N GLU A 127 20.87 2.60 -5.67
CA GLU A 127 20.27 3.91 -5.39
C GLU A 127 19.04 4.19 -6.26
N HIS A 128 19.10 3.91 -7.56
CA HIS A 128 17.99 4.16 -8.47
C HIS A 128 16.75 3.34 -8.08
N THR A 129 16.90 2.04 -7.86
CA THR A 129 15.78 1.18 -7.42
C THR A 129 15.21 1.60 -6.06
N ALA A 130 16.07 2.00 -5.13
CA ALA A 130 15.66 2.49 -3.81
C ALA A 130 14.92 3.84 -3.89
N THR A 131 15.37 4.73 -4.77
CA THR A 131 14.75 6.03 -5.03
C THR A 131 13.37 5.88 -5.65
N VAL A 132 13.23 4.98 -6.64
CA VAL A 132 11.94 4.64 -7.23
C VAL A 132 11.02 4.12 -6.13
N ALA A 133 11.46 3.15 -5.32
CA ALA A 133 10.64 2.60 -4.23
C ALA A 133 10.16 3.66 -3.23
N LYS A 134 11.03 4.59 -2.79
CA LYS A 134 10.61 5.71 -1.94
C LYS A 134 9.57 6.60 -2.64
N SER A 135 9.76 6.90 -3.92
CA SER A 135 8.80 7.70 -4.69
C SER A 135 7.45 7.00 -4.78
N LEU A 136 7.43 5.67 -4.89
CA LEU A 136 6.19 4.89 -4.88
C LEU A 136 5.45 5.00 -3.56
N VAL A 137 6.17 4.95 -2.43
CA VAL A 137 5.58 5.16 -1.11
C VAL A 137 4.90 6.52 -1.03
N GLU A 138 5.56 7.57 -1.52
CA GLU A 138 5.01 8.93 -1.51
C GLU A 138 3.75 9.08 -2.39
N ILE A 139 3.75 8.45 -3.58
CA ILE A 139 2.58 8.39 -4.46
C ILE A 139 1.41 7.71 -3.76
N VAL A 140 1.62 6.50 -3.21
CA VAL A 140 0.56 5.73 -2.55
C VAL A 140 0.02 6.48 -1.32
N ILE A 141 0.88 7.08 -0.50
CA ILE A 141 0.43 7.91 0.63
C ILE A 141 -0.49 9.02 0.15
N SER A 142 -0.12 9.72 -0.93
CA SER A 142 -0.92 10.81 -1.49
C SER A 142 -2.26 10.32 -2.01
N GLU A 143 -2.28 9.26 -2.81
CA GLU A 143 -3.50 8.67 -3.38
C GLU A 143 -4.45 8.18 -2.28
N ILE A 144 -3.93 7.46 -1.28
CA ILE A 144 -4.75 6.93 -0.19
C ILE A 144 -5.28 8.06 0.71
N ARG A 145 -4.48 9.07 1.02
CA ARG A 145 -4.95 10.24 1.79
C ARG A 145 -6.12 10.94 1.09
N GLN A 146 -6.04 11.11 -0.22
CA GLN A 146 -7.12 11.73 -1.01
C GLN A 146 -8.40 10.89 -0.95
N ASN A 147 -8.28 9.56 -1.05
CA ASN A 147 -9.41 8.64 -0.94
C ASN A 147 -10.03 8.62 0.46
N TYR A 148 -9.23 8.67 1.54
CA TYR A 148 -9.73 8.84 2.91
C TYR A 148 -10.59 10.10 3.03
N ALA A 149 -10.08 11.25 2.56
CA ALA A 149 -10.80 12.52 2.62
C ALA A 149 -12.11 12.48 1.81
N ALA A 150 -12.09 11.86 0.63
CA ALA A 150 -13.28 11.71 -0.21
C ALA A 150 -14.35 10.82 0.44
N ASN A 151 -13.96 9.70 1.05
CA ASN A 151 -14.89 8.79 1.73
C ASN A 151 -15.48 9.41 3.01
N LEU A 152 -14.67 10.08 3.83
CA LEU A 152 -15.16 10.78 5.03
C LEU A 152 -16.06 11.97 4.68
N GLY A 153 -15.72 12.73 3.64
CA GLY A 153 -16.53 13.84 3.14
C GLY A 153 -17.87 13.37 2.53
N SER A 154 -17.88 12.21 1.87
CA SER A 154 -19.10 11.60 1.32
C SER A 154 -20.01 11.01 2.41
N GLY A 155 -19.42 10.48 3.50
CA GLY A 155 -20.16 9.99 4.67
C GLY A 155 -20.87 11.10 5.46
N ALA A 156 -20.32 12.31 5.52
CA ALA A 156 -20.93 13.45 6.20
C ALA A 156 -22.24 13.95 5.53
N GLY A 157 -22.48 13.60 4.26
CA GLY A 157 -23.71 13.94 3.53
C GLY A 157 -24.91 13.03 3.84
N LEU A 158 -24.71 11.91 4.54
CA LEU A 158 -25.75 10.89 4.78
C LEU A 158 -26.40 10.96 6.18
N ILE A 159 -26.00 11.89 7.05
CA ILE A 159 -26.59 12.09 8.40
C ILE A 159 -27.52 13.33 8.43
N GLN A 160 -28.18 13.67 7.32
CA GLN A 160 -29.33 14.60 7.33
C GLN A 160 -30.49 14.03 6.52
N GLY A 161 -31.10 12.96 7.03
CA GLY A 161 -32.28 12.36 6.40
C GLY A 161 -33.16 11.50 7.32
N GLY A 162 -33.01 11.60 8.64
CA GLY A 162 -33.73 10.78 9.61
C GLY A 162 -34.46 11.60 10.65
N GLY A 163 -35.38 12.46 10.23
CA GLY A 163 -36.18 13.30 11.13
C GLY A 163 -37.63 13.45 10.65
N ARG A 164 -38.54 12.87 11.46
CA ARG A 164 -40.01 13.01 11.49
C ARG A 164 -40.81 12.17 10.50
N LYS A 165 -41.46 11.13 11.02
CA LYS A 165 -42.82 11.22 11.59
C LYS A 165 -43.01 10.20 12.68
#